data_AF-A0A7J0FX15-F1
#
_entry.id   AF-A0A7J0FX15-F1
#
_cell.length_a   1.000
_cell.length_b   1.000
_cell.length_c   1.000
_cell.angle_alpha   90.00
_cell.angle_beta   90.00
_cell.angle_gamma   90.00
#
_symmetry.space_group_name_H-M   'P 1'
#
loop_
_entity.id
_entity.type
_entity.pdbx_description
1 polymer ?
#
loop_
_entity_poly.entity_id
_entity_poly.type
_entity_poly.pdbx_seq_one_letter_code
_entity_poly.pdbx_strand_id
1 'polypeptide(L)'
;MFSFPSLGCDGSAKIVMFVHFAGHTGSWAEAYPEIVTCANTFWWPAGSKLGDRLASEPGTGHLNPLNPKTYQVIKNVIDDVATMFPEPFYHAGADEIIPGCWKADPSVQTFLENNGTLSQLLEVFVNSTFPYLVSLNRTVVYWEDVLLDAEIKVKPSLLPPENTILQTWNNGPNNTKKIVSSGYRAIVSSSDVYYLDCGHGNFIGNNSMYDLLPGSDPGKGGSWCGPFKTWQTIYNYDITYGLTDEEAKLVLGGEVALWSEQADSTVLDPRIWPRASAMAETLWSGNRDETGMKRYAEATDRLNEWRHRMVTRGVGAEPIQPLWCIRNPGMCNTVHPF
;
A
#
# COMPACT_ATOMS: atom_id res chain seq x y z
N MET A 1 -19.31 12.00 15.38
CA MET A 1 -18.24 11.44 16.23
C MET A 1 -18.41 9.92 16.21
N PHE A 2 -17.76 9.23 15.27
CA PHE A 2 -17.80 7.77 15.20
C PHE A 2 -16.63 7.23 16.04
N SER A 3 -16.96 6.62 17.17
CA SER A 3 -16.00 6.01 18.09
C SER A 3 -15.63 4.61 17.57
N PHE A 4 -14.62 4.54 16.70
CA PHE A 4 -13.86 3.31 16.42
C PHE A 4 -12.89 2.80 17.53
N PRO A 5 -12.49 3.56 18.58
CA PRO A 5 -11.39 3.12 19.46
C PRO A 5 -11.61 1.78 20.20
N SER A 6 -12.85 1.33 20.42
CA SER A 6 -13.07 0.12 21.23
C SER A 6 -12.86 -1.20 20.50
N LEU A 7 -12.83 -1.22 19.16
CA LEU A 7 -12.57 -2.43 18.36
C LEU A 7 -11.06 -2.63 18.16
N GLY A 8 -10.37 -3.10 19.20
CA GLY A 8 -8.92 -3.36 19.18
C GLY A 8 -8.28 -3.27 20.58
N CYS A 9 -8.97 -2.68 21.55
CA CYS A 9 -8.47 -2.47 22.91
C CYS A 9 -8.36 -3.73 23.79
N ASP A 10 -8.75 -4.92 23.33
CA ASP A 10 -8.48 -6.16 24.07
C ASP A 10 -7.00 -6.62 23.96
N GLY A 11 -6.19 -5.88 23.17
CA GLY A 11 -4.77 -6.13 22.97
C GLY A 11 -4.47 -7.15 21.87
N SER A 12 -5.50 -7.67 21.17
CA SER A 12 -5.31 -8.66 20.11
C SER A 12 -4.98 -8.05 18.74
N ALA A 13 -5.33 -6.78 18.50
CA ALA A 13 -5.05 -6.06 17.27
C ALA A 13 -4.69 -4.59 17.54
N LYS A 14 -3.67 -4.10 16.84
CA LYS A 14 -3.25 -2.69 16.90
C LYS A 14 -3.86 -1.93 15.72
N ILE A 15 -4.39 -0.74 15.98
CA ILE A 15 -4.88 0.15 14.92
C ILE A 15 -3.82 1.23 14.69
N VAL A 16 -3.14 1.17 13.55
CA VAL A 16 -2.22 2.22 13.10
C VAL A 16 -2.96 3.09 12.10
N MET A 17 -3.06 4.38 12.38
CA MET A 17 -3.71 5.31 11.45
C MET A 17 -2.76 5.70 10.32
N PHE A 18 -3.31 5.73 9.12
CA PHE A 18 -2.68 6.25 7.92
C PHE A 18 -3.44 7.48 7.43
N VAL A 19 -2.78 8.63 7.44
CA VAL A 19 -3.23 9.81 6.69
C VAL A 19 -2.21 10.06 5.60
N HIS A 20 -2.67 10.02 4.35
CA HIS A 20 -1.82 10.31 3.21
C HIS A 20 -1.51 11.79 3.13
N PHE A 21 -0.24 12.09 2.96
CA PHE A 21 0.25 13.45 2.88
C PHE A 21 1.14 13.66 1.66
N ALA A 22 1.18 14.92 1.21
CA ALA A 22 1.76 15.41 -0.04
C ALA A 22 1.08 14.87 -1.31
N GLY A 23 0.87 13.55 -1.44
CA GLY A 23 0.04 12.93 -2.48
C GLY A 23 -1.44 12.80 -2.05
N HIS A 24 -2.27 12.20 -2.91
CA HIS A 24 -3.60 11.66 -2.58
C HIS A 24 -4.50 12.58 -1.72
N THR A 25 -4.53 13.88 -2.04
CA THR A 25 -5.15 14.93 -1.19
C THR A 25 -6.17 15.78 -1.94
N GLY A 26 -6.69 15.30 -3.08
CA GLY A 26 -7.70 16.01 -3.88
C GLY A 26 -8.94 16.45 -3.08
N SER A 27 -9.44 15.60 -2.18
CA SER A 27 -10.61 15.94 -1.35
C SER A 27 -10.39 17.09 -0.37
N TRP A 28 -9.13 17.41 -0.03
CA TRP A 28 -8.81 18.52 0.86
C TRP A 28 -9.12 19.87 0.21
N ALA A 29 -9.15 19.93 -1.12
CA ALA A 29 -9.43 21.14 -1.87
C ALA A 29 -10.86 21.66 -1.66
N GLU A 30 -11.78 20.82 -1.18
CA GLU A 30 -13.15 21.23 -0.84
C GLU A 30 -13.19 22.19 0.37
N ALA A 31 -12.25 22.04 1.30
CA ALA A 31 -12.17 22.88 2.50
C ALA A 31 -11.01 23.89 2.45
N TYR A 32 -9.90 23.51 1.81
CA TYR A 32 -8.65 24.28 1.74
C TYR A 32 -8.11 24.29 0.29
N PRO A 33 -8.84 24.88 -0.68
CA PRO A 33 -8.41 24.88 -2.08
C PRO A 33 -7.03 25.52 -2.29
N GLU A 34 -6.65 26.48 -1.44
CA GLU A 34 -5.37 27.19 -1.53
C GLU A 34 -4.13 26.36 -1.15
N ILE A 35 -4.30 25.20 -0.50
CA ILE A 35 -3.18 24.33 -0.10
C ILE A 35 -3.03 23.11 -1.00
N VAL A 36 -3.90 22.93 -2.01
CA VAL A 36 -3.88 21.76 -2.89
C VAL A 36 -3.60 22.18 -4.33
N THR A 37 -2.57 21.60 -4.94
CA THR A 37 -2.21 21.79 -6.34
C THR A 37 -3.02 20.85 -7.23
N CYS A 38 -3.31 21.27 -8.46
CA CYS A 38 -3.96 20.47 -9.52
C CYS A 38 -5.31 19.81 -9.17
N ALA A 39 -5.96 20.20 -8.06
CA ALA A 39 -7.23 19.62 -7.65
C ALA A 39 -8.32 19.79 -8.71
N ASN A 40 -9.28 18.87 -8.72
CA ASN A 40 -10.46 18.91 -9.60
C ASN A 40 -10.12 19.08 -11.10
N THR A 41 -8.96 18.55 -11.52
CA THR A 41 -8.49 18.59 -12.90
C THR A 41 -8.53 17.19 -13.50
N PHE A 42 -8.66 17.09 -14.82
CA PHE A 42 -8.61 15.79 -15.48
C PHE A 42 -7.21 15.18 -15.36
N TRP A 43 -7.13 13.99 -14.76
CA TRP A 43 -5.88 13.35 -14.33
C TRP A 43 -4.90 13.02 -15.47
N TRP A 44 -5.40 12.66 -16.65
CA TRP A 44 -4.56 12.33 -17.80
C TRP A 44 -5.17 12.80 -19.14
N PRO A 45 -4.95 14.07 -19.53
CA PRO A 45 -5.56 14.66 -20.73
C PRO A 45 -5.28 13.89 -22.03
N ALA A 46 -6.28 13.83 -22.92
CA ALA A 46 -6.13 13.16 -24.21
C ALA A 46 -4.98 13.78 -25.02
N GLY A 47 -4.11 12.93 -25.58
CA GLY A 47 -2.93 13.35 -26.34
C GLY A 47 -1.71 13.76 -25.49
N SER A 48 -1.81 13.76 -24.16
CA SER A 48 -0.66 13.94 -23.27
C SER A 48 0.11 12.63 -23.07
N LYS A 49 1.43 12.71 -22.87
CA LYS A 49 2.22 11.52 -22.54
C LYS A 49 1.89 11.09 -21.11
N LEU A 50 2.03 9.80 -20.79
CA LEU A 50 1.81 9.29 -19.43
C LEU A 50 2.68 10.00 -18.37
N GLY A 51 3.87 10.49 -18.75
CA GLY A 51 4.74 11.27 -17.88
C GLY A 51 4.21 12.68 -17.55
N ASP A 52 3.29 13.20 -18.35
CA ASP A 52 2.67 14.53 -18.17
C ASP A 52 1.34 14.45 -17.41
N ARG A 53 0.96 13.27 -16.93
CA ARG A 53 -0.25 13.07 -16.12
C ARG A 53 -0.16 13.86 -14.81
N LEU A 54 -1.33 14.22 -14.26
CA LEU A 54 -1.46 14.96 -13.01
C LEU A 54 -1.68 14.04 -11.81
N ALA A 55 -2.09 12.79 -12.02
CA ALA A 55 -2.22 11.78 -10.96
C ALA A 55 -2.00 10.38 -11.55
N SER A 56 -1.73 9.37 -10.71
CA SER A 56 -1.75 7.97 -11.13
C SER A 56 -3.17 7.47 -11.45
N GLU A 57 -4.19 8.14 -10.89
CA GLU A 57 -5.60 7.82 -11.07
C GLU A 57 -6.51 9.06 -10.96
N PRO A 58 -7.81 8.99 -11.34
CA PRO A 58 -8.76 10.10 -11.18
C PRO A 58 -8.90 10.57 -9.71
N GLY A 59 -9.15 11.87 -9.52
CA GLY A 59 -9.19 12.49 -8.19
C GLY A 59 -7.92 13.26 -7.86
N THR A 60 -7.43 14.06 -8.82
CA THR A 60 -6.16 14.78 -8.72
C THR A 60 -6.08 15.67 -7.48
N GLY A 61 -4.89 15.77 -6.91
CA GLY A 61 -4.59 16.72 -5.85
C GLY A 61 -3.39 16.32 -5.01
N HIS A 62 -2.44 17.25 -4.92
CA HIS A 62 -1.25 17.13 -4.07
C HIS A 62 -1.17 18.37 -3.17
N LEU A 63 -0.77 18.21 -1.91
CA LEU A 63 -0.56 19.38 -1.04
C LEU A 63 0.58 20.23 -1.58
N ASN A 64 0.44 21.55 -1.51
CA ASN A 64 1.46 22.52 -1.89
C ASN A 64 2.47 22.70 -0.73
N PRO A 65 3.73 22.22 -0.84
CA PRO A 65 4.71 22.33 0.24
C PRO A 65 5.23 23.76 0.46
N LEU A 66 4.99 24.68 -0.47
CA LEU A 66 5.42 26.07 -0.39
C LEU A 66 4.41 26.97 0.33
N ASN A 67 3.17 26.50 0.52
CA ASN A 67 2.15 27.27 1.23
C ASN A 67 2.25 27.03 2.75
N PRO A 68 2.55 28.04 3.58
CA PRO A 68 2.66 27.86 5.04
C PRO A 68 1.37 27.35 5.71
N LYS A 69 0.20 27.64 5.11
CA LYS A 69 -1.10 27.18 5.63
C LYS A 69 -1.24 25.66 5.54
N THR A 70 -0.56 25.01 4.59
CA THR A 70 -0.47 23.55 4.47
C THR A 70 -0.07 22.92 5.80
N TYR A 71 1.00 23.44 6.43
CA TYR A 71 1.52 22.89 7.67
C TYR A 71 0.67 23.24 8.90
N GLN A 72 -0.10 24.33 8.86
CA GLN A 72 -1.05 24.63 9.94
C GLN A 72 -2.17 23.59 9.96
N VAL A 73 -2.75 23.27 8.80
CA VAL A 73 -3.83 22.29 8.69
C VAL A 73 -3.32 20.89 9.01
N ILE A 74 -2.18 20.48 8.43
CA ILE A 74 -1.61 19.15 8.65
C ILE A 74 -1.28 18.90 10.11
N LYS A 75 -0.68 19.87 10.82
CA LYS A 75 -0.33 19.68 12.23
C LYS A 75 -1.55 19.48 13.11
N ASN A 76 -2.63 20.23 12.87
CA ASN A 76 -3.90 20.01 13.57
C ASN A 76 -4.45 18.59 13.33
N VAL A 77 -4.42 18.12 12.07
CA VAL A 77 -4.85 16.75 11.74
C VAL A 77 -3.96 15.69 12.41
N ILE A 78 -2.63 15.90 12.40
CA ILE A 78 -1.68 15.02 13.07
C ILE A 78 -1.98 14.96 14.57
N ASP A 79 -2.26 16.09 15.22
CA ASP A 79 -2.57 16.14 16.66
C ASP A 79 -3.85 15.38 16.99
N ASP A 80 -4.92 15.59 16.20
CA ASP A 80 -6.19 14.89 16.37
C ASP A 80 -6.01 13.37 16.21
N VAL A 81 -5.30 12.95 15.16
CA VAL A 81 -5.00 11.54 14.90
C VAL A 81 -4.14 10.94 15.99
N ALA A 82 -3.05 11.61 16.39
CA ALA A 82 -2.17 11.15 17.45
C ALA A 82 -2.91 11.04 18.80
N THR A 83 -3.90 11.89 19.04
CA THR A 83 -4.75 11.83 20.24
C THR A 83 -5.72 10.65 20.19
N MET A 84 -6.29 10.36 19.02
CA MET A 84 -7.27 9.29 18.82
C MET A 84 -6.62 7.89 18.76
N PHE A 85 -5.40 7.79 18.22
CA PHE A 85 -4.70 6.52 17.98
C PHE A 85 -3.39 6.49 18.78
N PRO A 86 -3.36 5.81 19.94
CA PRO A 86 -2.23 5.87 20.86
C PRO A 86 -1.02 5.06 20.40
N GLU A 87 -1.13 4.23 19.35
CA GLU A 87 -0.04 3.39 18.85
C GLU A 87 1.20 4.21 18.48
N PRO A 88 2.43 3.74 18.81
CA PRO A 88 3.65 4.53 18.63
C PRO A 88 4.05 4.74 17.16
N PHE A 89 3.24 4.25 16.22
CA PHE A 89 3.47 4.37 14.78
C PHE A 89 2.50 5.38 14.18
N TYR A 90 2.99 6.16 13.22
CA TYR A 90 2.15 7.04 12.40
C TYR A 90 2.52 6.81 10.94
N HIS A 91 1.58 6.35 10.11
CA HIS A 91 1.83 6.21 8.68
C HIS A 91 1.54 7.56 7.98
N ALA A 92 2.58 8.17 7.42
CA ALA A 92 2.55 9.50 6.82
C ALA A 92 2.50 9.48 5.27
N GLY A 93 2.45 8.30 4.66
CA GLY A 93 2.22 8.15 3.21
C GLY A 93 3.43 8.48 2.37
N ALA A 94 3.30 9.54 1.55
CA ALA A 94 4.28 10.02 0.58
C ALA A 94 4.60 9.04 -0.57
N ASP A 95 3.64 8.19 -0.97
CA ASP A 95 3.71 7.54 -2.29
C ASP A 95 3.30 8.50 -3.42
N GLU A 96 3.66 8.13 -4.65
CA GLU A 96 3.07 8.66 -5.90
C GLU A 96 2.93 10.19 -5.96
N ILE A 97 3.99 10.90 -5.57
CA ILE A 97 4.07 12.33 -5.81
C ILE A 97 4.25 12.54 -7.31
N ILE A 98 3.22 13.09 -7.98
CA ILE A 98 3.20 13.19 -9.43
C ILE A 98 3.78 14.54 -9.87
N PRO A 99 4.89 14.56 -10.65
CA PRO A 99 5.53 15.79 -11.10
C PRO A 99 4.58 16.75 -11.81
N GLY A 100 3.69 16.22 -12.64
CA GLY A 100 2.72 17.02 -13.40
C GLY A 100 1.79 17.85 -12.49
N CYS A 101 1.35 17.29 -11.36
CA CYS A 101 0.48 18.02 -10.43
C CYS A 101 1.15 19.24 -9.83
N TRP A 102 2.36 19.05 -9.28
CA TRP A 102 3.13 20.15 -8.71
C TRP A 102 3.57 21.16 -9.76
N LYS A 103 4.00 20.71 -10.96
CA LYS A 103 4.35 21.61 -12.08
C LYS A 103 3.15 22.42 -12.60
N ALA A 104 1.91 22.06 -12.27
CA ALA A 104 0.73 22.86 -12.61
C ALA A 104 0.51 24.06 -11.68
N ASP A 105 1.14 24.10 -10.49
CA ASP A 105 0.97 25.19 -9.52
C ASP A 105 1.92 26.36 -9.82
N PRO A 106 1.44 27.62 -9.91
CA PRO A 106 2.28 28.77 -10.20
C PRO A 106 3.41 29.02 -9.20
N SER A 107 3.18 28.78 -7.90
CA SER A 107 4.21 28.98 -6.87
C SER A 107 5.33 27.94 -7.01
N VAL A 108 4.97 26.71 -7.38
CA VAL A 108 5.94 25.66 -7.68
C VAL A 108 6.70 25.95 -8.96
N GLN A 109 6.04 26.43 -10.02
CA GLN A 109 6.71 26.87 -11.25
C GLN A 109 7.78 27.93 -10.94
N THR A 110 7.42 28.97 -10.18
CA THR A 110 8.38 30.00 -9.74
C THR A 110 9.52 29.42 -8.89
N PHE A 111 9.24 28.45 -8.02
CA PHE A 111 10.29 27.77 -7.24
C PHE A 111 11.28 27.01 -8.14
N LEU A 112 10.77 26.28 -9.15
CA LEU A 112 11.60 25.55 -10.11
C LEU A 112 12.41 26.49 -11.02
N GLU A 113 11.82 27.62 -11.45
CA GLU A 113 12.52 28.67 -12.21
C GLU A 113 13.68 29.28 -11.43
N ASN A 114 13.58 29.32 -10.10
CA ASN A 114 14.63 29.79 -9.19
C ASN A 114 15.60 28.67 -8.75
N ASN A 115 15.87 27.70 -9.61
CA ASN A 115 16.76 26.55 -9.39
C ASN A 115 16.31 25.57 -8.28
N GLY A 116 15.04 25.61 -7.87
CA GLY A 116 14.45 24.60 -7.02
C GLY A 116 14.24 23.27 -7.75
N THR A 117 14.15 22.15 -7.02
CA THR A 117 13.82 20.83 -7.56
C THR A 117 12.58 20.24 -6.89
N LEU A 118 11.90 19.31 -7.57
CA LEU A 118 10.75 18.62 -6.98
C LEU A 118 11.15 17.81 -5.73
N SER A 119 12.33 17.18 -5.74
CA SER A 119 12.90 16.57 -4.53
C SER A 119 13.00 17.58 -3.39
N GLN A 120 13.50 18.80 -3.64
CA GLN A 120 13.56 19.82 -2.59
C GLN A 120 12.17 20.22 -2.05
N LEU A 121 11.11 20.19 -2.87
CA LEU A 121 9.75 20.40 -2.37
C LEU A 121 9.32 19.30 -1.39
N LEU A 122 9.59 18.04 -1.73
CA LEU A 122 9.33 16.92 -0.82
C LEU A 122 10.21 17.02 0.43
N GLU A 123 11.47 17.47 0.31
CA GLU A 123 12.35 17.72 1.46
C GLU A 123 11.79 18.82 2.38
N VAL A 124 11.23 19.91 1.84
CA VAL A 124 10.54 20.95 2.65
C VAL A 124 9.36 20.35 3.40
N PHE A 125 8.58 19.51 2.72
CA PHE A 125 7.44 18.83 3.30
C PHE A 125 7.84 17.91 4.48
N VAL A 126 8.80 17.00 4.24
CA VAL A 126 9.30 16.03 5.22
C VAL A 126 9.98 16.75 6.38
N ASN A 127 10.82 17.75 6.12
CA ASN A 127 11.50 18.52 7.16
C ASN A 127 10.54 19.30 8.06
N SER A 128 9.33 19.61 7.59
CA SER A 128 8.30 20.30 8.37
C SER A 128 7.41 19.37 9.20
N THR A 129 7.24 18.12 8.76
CA THR A 129 6.29 17.15 9.33
C THR A 129 6.96 16.06 10.15
N PHE A 130 8.11 15.53 9.69
CA PHE A 130 8.83 14.45 10.36
C PHE A 130 9.30 14.82 11.78
N PRO A 131 9.99 15.96 12.02
CA PRO A 131 10.39 16.33 13.38
C PRO A 131 9.18 16.55 14.31
N TYR A 132 8.05 16.99 13.76
CA TYR A 132 6.83 17.17 14.53
C TYR A 132 6.26 15.82 15.00
N LEU A 133 6.15 14.84 14.10
CA LEU A 133 5.72 13.49 14.44
C LEU A 133 6.65 12.84 15.47
N VAL A 134 7.97 12.99 15.31
CA VAL A 134 8.95 12.49 16.30
C VAL A 134 8.79 13.19 17.65
N SER A 135 8.48 14.49 17.68
CA SER A 135 8.22 15.21 18.95
C SER A 135 6.97 14.71 19.68
N LEU A 136 6.05 14.07 18.96
CA LEU A 136 4.88 13.37 19.50
C LEU A 136 5.18 11.90 19.86
N ASN A 137 6.47 11.52 19.98
CA ASN A 137 6.95 10.15 20.24
C ASN A 137 6.47 9.11 19.21
N ARG A 138 6.30 9.52 17.94
CA ARG A 138 5.93 8.60 16.86
C ARG A 138 7.16 8.10 16.10
N THR A 139 7.16 6.81 15.78
CA THR A 139 7.95 6.24 14.68
C THR A 139 7.15 6.41 13.40
N VAL A 140 7.75 7.04 12.39
CA VAL A 140 7.04 7.40 11.17
C VAL A 140 7.20 6.28 10.14
N VAL A 141 6.07 5.86 9.57
CA VAL A 141 6.04 4.92 8.44
C VAL A 141 5.77 5.71 7.17
N TYR A 142 6.56 5.48 6.13
CA TYR A 142 6.34 6.01 4.79
C TYR A 142 6.28 4.87 3.79
N TRP A 143 5.57 5.09 2.68
CA TRP A 143 5.78 4.27 1.49
C TRP A 143 7.19 4.46 0.95
N GLU A 144 7.72 3.43 0.31
CA GLU A 144 9.10 3.40 -0.16
C GLU A 144 9.48 4.52 -1.15
N ASP A 145 8.51 5.09 -1.87
CA ASP A 145 8.67 6.16 -2.86
C ASP A 145 9.46 7.33 -2.30
N VAL A 146 9.22 7.71 -1.04
CA VAL A 146 9.89 8.82 -0.36
C VAL A 146 11.42 8.71 -0.48
N LEU A 147 11.96 7.49 -0.57
CA LEU A 147 13.37 7.20 -0.68
C LEU A 147 13.77 6.62 -2.05
N LEU A 148 12.91 5.79 -2.65
CA LEU A 148 13.25 4.98 -3.82
C LEU A 148 12.74 5.51 -5.15
N ASP A 149 11.85 6.52 -5.17
CA ASP A 149 11.33 7.06 -6.42
C ASP A 149 12.47 7.60 -7.32
N ALA A 150 12.23 7.52 -8.63
CA ALA A 150 13.22 7.88 -9.63
C ALA A 150 13.40 9.40 -9.79
N GLU A 151 12.33 10.19 -9.64
CA GLU A 151 12.31 11.64 -9.89
C GLU A 151 12.20 12.46 -8.59
N ILE A 152 11.31 12.08 -7.67
CA ILE A 152 10.98 12.82 -6.46
C ILE A 152 11.20 11.96 -5.21
N LYS A 153 12.36 12.15 -4.59
CA LYS A 153 12.73 11.51 -3.33
C LYS A 153 13.49 12.46 -2.42
N VAL A 154 13.57 12.12 -1.13
CA VAL A 154 14.33 12.87 -0.14
C VAL A 154 15.71 12.26 0.11
N LYS A 155 16.62 13.06 0.65
CA LYS A 155 17.91 12.57 1.14
C LYS A 155 17.72 11.66 2.36
N PRO A 156 18.49 10.56 2.48
CA PRO A 156 18.48 9.71 3.67
C PRO A 156 18.69 10.46 5.00
N SER A 157 19.42 11.58 4.99
CA SER A 157 19.66 12.40 6.19
C SER A 157 18.39 13.03 6.79
N LEU A 158 17.29 13.11 6.03
CA LEU A 158 16.00 13.61 6.51
C LEU A 158 15.10 12.49 7.06
N LEU A 159 15.53 11.23 6.94
CA LEU A 159 14.81 10.05 7.41
C LEU A 159 15.72 9.20 8.32
N PRO A 160 16.03 9.63 9.56
CA PRO A 160 16.80 8.82 10.48
C PRO A 160 16.18 7.40 10.66
N PRO A 161 16.92 6.31 10.39
CA PRO A 161 16.39 4.94 10.44
C PRO A 161 15.79 4.53 11.80
N GLU A 162 16.30 5.09 12.90
CA GLU A 162 15.80 4.85 14.26
C GLU A 162 14.33 5.27 14.44
N ASN A 163 13.90 6.29 13.70
CA ASN A 163 12.55 6.85 13.74
C ASN A 163 11.74 6.60 12.46
N THR A 164 12.30 5.87 11.49
CA THR A 164 11.68 5.62 10.19
C THR A 164 11.50 4.13 9.93
N ILE A 165 10.34 3.77 9.38
CA ILE A 165 10.05 2.46 8.78
C ILE A 165 9.56 2.72 7.35
N LEU A 166 9.98 1.88 6.41
CA LEU A 166 9.53 1.96 5.02
C LEU A 166 8.62 0.79 4.66
N GLN A 167 7.45 1.08 4.10
CA GLN A 167 6.52 0.08 3.60
C GLN A 167 6.76 -0.13 2.10
N THR A 168 7.06 -1.38 1.72
CA THR A 168 7.48 -1.73 0.36
C THR A 168 6.30 -2.22 -0.45
N TRP A 169 6.19 -1.82 -1.71
CA TRP A 169 5.07 -2.25 -2.55
C TRP A 169 5.42 -2.50 -4.02
N ASN A 170 6.53 -1.95 -4.52
CA ASN A 170 7.01 -2.19 -5.88
C ASN A 170 8.21 -3.15 -5.92
N ASN A 171 8.40 -3.76 -7.08
CA ASN A 171 9.56 -4.60 -7.43
C ASN A 171 9.91 -5.73 -6.43
N GLY A 172 8.92 -6.19 -5.66
CA GLY A 172 8.99 -7.31 -4.74
C GLY A 172 10.25 -7.38 -3.86
N PRO A 173 10.96 -8.53 -3.83
CA PRO A 173 12.12 -8.70 -2.96
C PRO A 173 13.26 -7.74 -3.28
N ASN A 174 13.33 -7.17 -4.49
CA ASN A 174 14.41 -6.27 -4.87
C ASN A 174 14.34 -4.93 -4.13
N ASN A 175 13.16 -4.31 -4.02
CA ASN A 175 13.04 -3.06 -3.25
C ASN A 175 13.12 -3.32 -1.76
N THR A 176 12.56 -4.44 -1.29
CA THR A 176 12.74 -4.90 0.10
C THR A 176 14.23 -4.96 0.44
N LYS A 177 15.04 -5.59 -0.42
CA LYS A 177 16.51 -5.61 -0.28
C LYS A 177 17.12 -4.22 -0.25
N LYS A 178 16.80 -3.34 -1.20
CA LYS A 178 17.35 -1.96 -1.22
C LYS A 178 17.12 -1.21 0.08
N ILE A 179 15.93 -1.37 0.68
CA ILE A 179 15.54 -0.70 1.93
C ILE A 179 16.37 -1.23 3.11
N VAL A 180 16.39 -2.55 3.29
CA VAL A 180 17.11 -3.15 4.43
C VAL A 180 18.62 -3.03 4.29
N SER A 181 19.17 -3.14 3.06
CA SER A 181 20.61 -2.88 2.81
C SER A 181 20.99 -1.42 3.08
N SER A 182 20.02 -0.49 3.09
CA SER A 182 20.21 0.92 3.46
C SER A 182 20.05 1.18 4.96
N GLY A 183 19.83 0.12 5.77
CA GLY A 183 19.71 0.19 7.22
C GLY A 183 18.31 0.49 7.76
N TYR A 184 17.29 0.56 6.89
CA TYR A 184 15.91 0.82 7.31
C TYR A 184 15.17 -0.47 7.66
N ARG A 185 14.27 -0.35 8.63
CA ARG A 185 13.26 -1.38 8.89
C ARG A 185 12.19 -1.36 7.80
N ALA A 186 11.72 -2.53 7.40
CA ALA A 186 10.75 -2.70 6.33
C ALA A 186 9.46 -3.39 6.78
N ILE A 187 8.32 -2.90 6.31
CA ILE A 187 7.04 -3.63 6.26
C ILE A 187 6.84 -4.05 4.79
N VAL A 188 6.68 -5.34 4.52
CA VAL A 188 6.57 -5.81 3.13
C VAL A 188 5.11 -5.89 2.71
N SER A 189 4.75 -5.12 1.69
CA SER A 189 3.43 -5.08 1.07
C SER A 189 3.52 -5.19 -0.46
N SER A 190 4.53 -5.92 -0.96
CA SER A 190 4.76 -6.11 -2.40
C SER A 190 3.49 -6.40 -3.19
N SER A 191 3.15 -5.53 -4.14
CA SER A 191 1.95 -5.62 -5.00
C SER A 191 1.89 -6.88 -5.85
N ASP A 192 3.04 -7.50 -6.16
CA ASP A 192 3.10 -8.79 -6.83
C ASP A 192 2.45 -9.94 -6.04
N VAL A 193 2.30 -9.77 -4.71
CA VAL A 193 1.91 -10.84 -3.78
C VAL A 193 0.77 -10.41 -2.83
N TYR A 194 0.87 -9.23 -2.20
CA TYR A 194 0.07 -8.84 -1.04
C TYR A 194 -1.03 -7.81 -1.32
N TYR A 195 -1.20 -7.37 -2.58
CA TYR A 195 -2.32 -6.49 -2.95
C TYR A 195 -3.57 -7.33 -3.27
N LEU A 196 -4.62 -7.15 -2.48
CA LEU A 196 -5.86 -7.95 -2.50
C LEU A 196 -6.90 -7.44 -3.51
N ASP A 197 -6.75 -6.20 -3.96
CA ASP A 197 -7.57 -5.50 -4.95
C ASP A 197 -7.26 -5.92 -6.42
N CYS A 198 -6.07 -6.46 -6.67
CA CYS A 198 -5.61 -6.81 -8.02
C CYS A 198 -6.51 -7.85 -8.71
N GLY A 199 -6.56 -7.79 -10.04
CA GLY A 199 -7.26 -8.77 -10.86
C GLY A 199 -8.75 -8.52 -11.09
N HIS A 200 -9.27 -7.36 -10.65
CA HIS A 200 -10.64 -6.90 -10.89
C HIS A 200 -10.76 -5.93 -12.07
N GLY A 201 -9.79 -5.96 -12.97
CA GLY A 201 -9.70 -5.03 -14.10
C GLY A 201 -9.44 -3.58 -13.68
N ASN A 202 -9.76 -2.66 -14.59
CA ASN A 202 -9.60 -1.23 -14.42
C ASN A 202 -10.95 -0.61 -14.10
N PHE A 203 -10.98 0.35 -13.18
CA PHE A 203 -12.21 1.05 -12.80
C PHE A 203 -12.49 2.30 -13.65
N ILE A 204 -11.53 2.76 -14.45
CA ILE A 204 -11.65 3.97 -15.28
C ILE A 204 -12.69 3.73 -16.39
N GLY A 205 -13.63 4.67 -16.52
CA GLY A 205 -14.68 4.65 -17.54
C GLY A 205 -14.22 5.09 -18.93
N ASN A 206 -15.03 4.78 -19.95
CA ASN A 206 -14.76 5.08 -21.37
C ASN A 206 -13.35 4.62 -21.83
N ASN A 207 -13.02 3.37 -21.51
CA ASN A 207 -11.68 2.81 -21.70
C ASN A 207 -11.66 1.83 -22.88
N SER A 208 -11.15 2.29 -24.02
CA SER A 208 -11.03 1.49 -25.25
C SER A 208 -10.01 0.36 -25.17
N MET A 209 -9.26 0.23 -24.07
CA MET A 209 -8.45 -0.96 -23.79
C MET A 209 -9.29 -2.24 -23.80
N TYR A 210 -10.60 -2.13 -23.53
CA TYR A 210 -11.54 -3.25 -23.52
C TYR A 210 -12.18 -3.55 -24.87
N ASP A 211 -11.92 -2.76 -25.92
CA ASP A 211 -12.41 -2.99 -27.28
C ASP A 211 -11.59 -4.09 -27.99
N LEU A 212 -11.47 -5.25 -27.33
CA LEU A 212 -10.67 -6.38 -27.77
C LEU A 212 -11.48 -7.29 -28.71
N LEU A 213 -10.84 -7.78 -29.76
CA LEU A 213 -11.45 -8.77 -30.65
C LEU A 213 -11.44 -10.16 -29.99
N PRO A 214 -12.36 -11.06 -30.36
CA PRO A 214 -12.30 -12.45 -29.93
C PRO A 214 -10.92 -13.06 -30.24
N GLY A 215 -10.29 -13.67 -29.23
CA GLY A 215 -8.96 -14.27 -29.33
C GLY A 215 -7.78 -13.32 -28.99
N SER A 216 -8.03 -12.05 -28.70
CA SER A 216 -7.01 -11.16 -28.14
C SER A 216 -6.61 -11.57 -26.72
N ASP A 217 -5.33 -11.44 -26.37
CA ASP A 217 -4.83 -11.61 -25.01
C ASP A 217 -5.11 -10.34 -24.18
N PRO A 218 -5.96 -10.40 -23.15
CA PRO A 218 -6.26 -9.25 -22.30
C PRO A 218 -5.13 -8.91 -21.31
N GLY A 219 -4.05 -9.71 -21.26
CA GLY A 219 -2.95 -9.54 -20.31
C GLY A 219 -3.45 -9.54 -18.86
N LYS A 220 -3.26 -8.42 -18.15
CA LYS A 220 -3.72 -8.25 -16.76
C LYS A 220 -5.20 -7.82 -16.64
N GLY A 221 -5.95 -7.80 -17.74
CA GLY A 221 -7.36 -7.39 -17.75
C GLY A 221 -7.59 -5.91 -17.40
N GLY A 222 -6.55 -5.07 -17.52
CA GLY A 222 -6.56 -3.64 -17.17
C GLY A 222 -6.22 -3.32 -15.71
N SER A 223 -6.11 -4.33 -14.83
CA SER A 223 -5.60 -4.13 -13.47
C SER A 223 -4.07 -4.01 -13.50
N TRP A 224 -3.52 -2.88 -13.05
CA TRP A 224 -2.07 -2.61 -13.15
C TRP A 224 -1.22 -3.64 -12.39
N CYS A 225 -1.70 -4.07 -11.22
CA CYS A 225 -1.09 -5.08 -10.37
C CYS A 225 -1.63 -6.50 -10.61
N GLY A 226 -2.44 -6.72 -11.65
CA GLY A 226 -2.92 -8.05 -12.02
C GLY A 226 -1.80 -9.08 -12.24
N PRO A 227 -2.09 -10.39 -12.15
CA PRO A 227 -3.40 -10.99 -11.92
C PRO A 227 -3.85 -10.95 -10.45
N PHE A 228 -5.05 -11.47 -10.18
CA PHE A 228 -5.55 -11.71 -8.82
C PHE A 228 -4.57 -12.56 -7.99
N LYS A 229 -4.33 -12.13 -6.74
CA LYS A 229 -3.42 -12.84 -5.84
C LYS A 229 -4.21 -13.92 -5.11
N THR A 230 -3.93 -15.18 -5.45
CA THR A 230 -4.52 -16.32 -4.77
C THR A 230 -3.94 -16.47 -3.36
N TRP A 231 -4.65 -17.19 -2.48
CA TRP A 231 -4.10 -17.55 -1.17
C TRP A 231 -2.77 -18.30 -1.29
N GLN A 232 -2.57 -19.11 -2.34
CA GLN A 232 -1.33 -19.85 -2.59
C GLN A 232 -0.18 -18.92 -2.95
N THR A 233 -0.42 -17.88 -3.76
CA THR A 233 0.56 -16.84 -4.08
C THR A 233 1.06 -16.17 -2.81
N ILE A 234 0.13 -15.77 -1.94
CA ILE A 234 0.41 -15.13 -0.65
C ILE A 234 1.17 -16.10 0.27
N TYR A 235 0.69 -17.33 0.42
CA TYR A 235 1.29 -18.32 1.32
C TYR A 235 2.70 -18.73 0.90
N ASN A 236 2.97 -18.81 -0.41
CA ASN A 236 4.24 -19.32 -0.90
C ASN A 236 5.37 -18.29 -0.91
N TYR A 237 5.06 -16.99 -0.74
CA TYR A 237 6.08 -15.97 -0.76
C TYR A 237 7.01 -16.07 0.45
N ASP A 238 8.32 -16.14 0.20
CA ASP A 238 9.35 -16.01 1.21
C ASP A 238 9.67 -14.53 1.39
N ILE A 239 9.14 -13.93 2.45
CA ILE A 239 9.24 -12.49 2.72
C ILE A 239 10.70 -11.99 2.85
N THR A 240 11.63 -12.89 3.19
CA THR A 240 13.07 -12.63 3.30
C THR A 240 13.88 -13.15 2.12
N TYR A 241 13.24 -13.52 1.01
CA TYR A 241 13.91 -14.05 -0.17
C TYR A 241 15.00 -13.09 -0.70
N GLY A 242 16.22 -13.61 -0.87
CA GLY A 242 17.35 -12.84 -1.40
C GLY A 242 18.05 -11.92 -0.39
N LEU A 243 17.64 -11.95 0.88
CA LEU A 243 18.25 -11.22 1.99
C LEU A 243 19.30 -12.08 2.72
N THR A 244 20.31 -11.43 3.29
CA THR A 244 21.19 -12.02 4.31
C THR A 244 20.48 -12.12 5.66
N ASP A 245 21.05 -12.89 6.60
CA ASP A 245 20.48 -13.01 7.96
C ASP A 245 20.39 -11.67 8.70
N GLU A 246 21.34 -10.76 8.49
CA GLU A 246 21.30 -9.42 9.11
C GLU A 246 20.25 -8.52 8.44
N GLU A 247 20.12 -8.56 7.11
CA GLU A 247 19.08 -7.85 6.38
C GLU A 247 17.67 -8.35 6.74
N ALA A 248 17.52 -9.67 6.93
CA ALA A 248 16.26 -10.29 7.32
C ALA A 248 15.76 -9.80 8.69
N LYS A 249 16.64 -9.44 9.62
CA LYS A 249 16.26 -8.87 10.93
C LYS A 249 15.61 -7.49 10.84
N LEU A 250 15.83 -6.78 9.73
CA LEU A 250 15.21 -5.47 9.49
C LEU A 250 13.80 -5.60 8.88
N VAL A 251 13.38 -6.78 8.43
CA VAL A 251 12.00 -7.04 8.00
C VAL A 251 11.12 -7.25 9.23
N LEU A 252 10.23 -6.30 9.50
CA LEU A 252 9.34 -6.33 10.68
C LEU A 252 8.16 -7.30 10.51
N GLY A 253 7.79 -7.58 9.25
CA GLY A 253 6.63 -8.37 8.89
C GLY A 253 6.10 -7.93 7.53
N GLY A 254 4.87 -8.35 7.23
CA GLY A 254 4.17 -7.95 6.01
C GLY A 254 2.74 -7.50 6.30
N GLU A 255 2.19 -6.75 5.35
CA GLU A 255 0.82 -6.27 5.39
C GLU A 255 0.17 -6.51 4.02
N VAL A 256 -0.99 -7.16 4.02
CA VAL A 256 -1.85 -7.21 2.83
C VAL A 256 -2.59 -5.88 2.68
N ALA A 257 -2.54 -5.29 1.50
CA ALA A 257 -3.25 -4.07 1.18
C ALA A 257 -4.54 -4.40 0.43
N LEU A 258 -5.67 -3.83 0.86
CA LEU A 258 -6.89 -3.82 0.06
C LEU A 258 -7.19 -2.37 -0.31
N TRP A 259 -6.71 -1.95 -1.47
CA TRP A 259 -7.15 -0.69 -2.07
C TRP A 259 -8.63 -0.77 -2.45
N SER A 260 -9.30 0.38 -2.38
CA SER A 260 -10.77 0.44 -2.27
C SER A 260 -11.46 1.16 -3.44
N GLU A 261 -10.79 1.30 -4.58
CA GLU A 261 -11.37 1.84 -5.81
C GLU A 261 -12.57 1.01 -6.28
N GLN A 262 -12.50 -0.31 -6.04
CA GLN A 262 -13.58 -1.27 -6.32
C GLN A 262 -13.90 -2.15 -5.09
N ALA A 263 -13.74 -1.61 -3.88
CA ALA A 263 -14.11 -2.30 -2.66
C ALA A 263 -14.86 -1.38 -1.69
N ASP A 264 -15.97 -1.86 -1.19
CA ASP A 264 -16.76 -1.22 -0.13
C ASP A 264 -17.28 -2.29 0.84
N SER A 265 -18.20 -1.91 1.72
CA SER A 265 -18.83 -2.83 2.69
C SER A 265 -19.46 -4.09 2.07
N THR A 266 -19.81 -4.09 0.79
CA THR A 266 -20.45 -5.24 0.11
C THR A 266 -19.46 -6.34 -0.26
N VAL A 267 -18.17 -6.00 -0.40
CA VAL A 267 -17.12 -6.94 -0.84
C VAL A 267 -15.91 -7.00 0.10
N LEU A 268 -15.90 -6.21 1.18
CA LEU A 268 -14.80 -6.16 2.15
C LEU A 268 -14.38 -7.54 2.63
N ASP A 269 -15.32 -8.30 3.20
CA ASP A 269 -15.06 -9.63 3.75
C ASP A 269 -14.49 -10.62 2.72
N PRO A 270 -15.11 -10.85 1.56
CA PRO A 270 -14.59 -11.80 0.59
C PRO A 270 -13.29 -11.34 -0.07
N ARG A 271 -12.98 -10.03 -0.10
CA ARG A 271 -11.70 -9.53 -0.57
C ARG A 271 -10.58 -9.83 0.42
N ILE A 272 -10.81 -9.66 1.71
CA ILE A 272 -9.80 -9.89 2.75
C ILE A 272 -9.65 -11.40 3.03
N TRP A 273 -10.77 -12.10 3.19
CA TRP A 273 -10.80 -13.44 3.75
C TRP A 273 -11.16 -14.50 2.70
N PRO A 274 -10.45 -15.64 2.66
CA PRO A 274 -9.47 -16.11 3.64
C PRO A 274 -8.01 -15.80 3.24
N ARG A 275 -7.77 -15.02 2.19
CA ARG A 275 -6.43 -14.72 1.68
C ARG A 275 -5.50 -14.10 2.73
N ALA A 276 -5.98 -13.17 3.54
CA ALA A 276 -5.23 -12.60 4.65
C ALA A 276 -4.85 -13.64 5.72
N SER A 277 -5.62 -14.73 5.89
CA SER A 277 -5.25 -15.82 6.80
C SER A 277 -4.08 -16.64 6.30
N ALA A 278 -3.89 -16.73 4.98
CA ALA A 278 -2.69 -17.34 4.43
C ALA A 278 -1.44 -16.56 4.85
N MET A 279 -1.45 -15.23 4.74
CA MET A 279 -0.36 -14.39 5.23
C MET A 279 -0.19 -14.51 6.76
N ALA A 280 -1.29 -14.55 7.51
CA ALA A 280 -1.23 -14.70 8.96
C ALA A 280 -0.45 -15.96 9.38
N GLU A 281 -0.71 -17.11 8.73
CA GLU A 281 0.02 -18.35 9.03
C GLU A 281 1.52 -18.26 8.66
N THR A 282 1.85 -17.63 7.53
CA THR A 282 3.25 -17.49 7.09
C THR A 282 4.06 -16.58 7.99
N LEU A 283 3.49 -15.47 8.46
CA LEU A 283 4.16 -14.54 9.37
C LEU A 283 4.20 -15.07 10.81
N TRP A 284 3.25 -15.92 11.21
CA TRP A 284 3.19 -16.49 12.54
C TRP A 284 4.10 -17.70 12.73
N SER A 285 4.08 -18.63 11.78
CA SER A 285 4.73 -19.95 11.92
C SER A 285 5.52 -20.40 10.69
N GLY A 286 5.66 -19.53 9.69
CA GLY A 286 6.32 -19.86 8.43
C GLY A 286 5.47 -20.72 7.49
N ASN A 287 5.94 -20.86 6.25
CA ASN A 287 5.32 -21.69 5.21
C ASN A 287 6.10 -22.99 4.94
N ARG A 288 6.98 -23.38 5.87
CA ARG A 288 7.82 -24.58 5.78
C ARG A 288 7.54 -25.55 6.92
N ASP A 289 7.72 -26.84 6.65
CA ASP A 289 7.68 -27.89 7.67
C ASP A 289 9.02 -28.02 8.41
N GLU A 290 9.12 -29.00 9.32
CA GLU A 290 10.33 -29.28 10.13
C GLU A 290 11.55 -29.66 9.28
N THR A 291 11.33 -30.11 8.04
CA THR A 291 12.40 -30.46 7.09
C THR A 291 12.82 -29.27 6.21
N GLY A 292 12.15 -28.12 6.36
CA GLY A 292 12.38 -26.92 5.57
C GLY A 292 11.65 -26.92 4.22
N MET A 293 10.79 -27.90 3.95
CA MET A 293 10.03 -28.00 2.70
C MET A 293 8.77 -27.15 2.75
N LYS A 294 8.35 -26.58 1.61
CA LYS A 294 7.13 -25.78 1.52
C LYS A 294 5.90 -26.66 1.76
N ARG A 295 5.06 -26.27 2.72
CA ARG A 295 3.88 -27.04 3.18
C ARG A 295 2.54 -26.48 2.69
N TYR A 296 2.49 -25.91 1.49
CA TYR A 296 1.26 -25.35 0.92
C TYR A 296 0.17 -26.40 0.66
N ALA A 297 0.55 -27.64 0.37
CA ALA A 297 -0.41 -28.72 0.15
C ALA A 297 -1.28 -28.94 1.40
N GLU A 298 -0.64 -29.06 2.57
CA GLU A 298 -1.31 -29.20 3.87
C GLU A 298 -2.10 -27.95 4.27
N ALA A 299 -1.60 -26.76 3.90
CA ALA A 299 -2.26 -25.49 4.20
C ALA A 299 -3.64 -25.38 3.52
N THR A 300 -3.86 -26.06 2.39
CA THR A 300 -5.16 -26.06 1.68
C THR A 300 -6.29 -26.58 2.57
N ASP A 301 -6.07 -27.70 3.25
CA ASP A 301 -7.08 -28.33 4.11
C ASP A 301 -7.34 -27.48 5.35
N ARG A 302 -6.27 -26.97 6.00
CA ARG A 302 -6.39 -26.03 7.13
C ARG A 302 -7.16 -24.77 6.76
N LEU A 303 -6.88 -24.19 5.59
CA LEU A 303 -7.52 -22.96 5.15
C LEU A 303 -9.00 -23.17 4.79
N ASN A 304 -9.36 -24.31 4.19
CA ASN A 304 -10.77 -24.68 3.96
C ASN A 304 -11.55 -24.79 5.28
N GLU A 305 -10.98 -25.45 6.28
CA GLU A 305 -11.59 -25.55 7.61
C GLU A 305 -11.71 -24.17 8.28
N TRP A 306 -10.64 -23.38 8.22
CA TRP A 306 -10.62 -22.02 8.79
C TRP A 306 -11.66 -21.11 8.13
N ARG A 307 -11.77 -21.15 6.81
CA ARG A 307 -12.80 -20.43 6.04
C ARG A 307 -14.20 -20.87 6.46
N HIS A 308 -14.44 -22.17 6.67
CA HIS A 308 -15.73 -22.65 7.19
C HIS A 308 -16.04 -22.04 8.56
N ARG A 309 -15.07 -22.04 9.49
CA ARG A 309 -15.22 -21.43 10.83
C ARG A 309 -15.54 -19.93 10.75
N MET A 310 -14.90 -19.19 9.83
CA MET A 310 -15.18 -17.77 9.59
C MET A 310 -16.63 -17.54 9.18
N VAL A 311 -17.11 -18.28 8.18
CA VAL A 311 -18.48 -18.15 7.66
C VAL A 311 -19.50 -18.49 8.74
N THR A 312 -19.26 -19.53 9.55
CA THR A 312 -20.13 -19.87 10.70
C THR A 312 -20.17 -18.76 11.75
N ARG A 313 -19.14 -17.90 11.81
CA ARG A 313 -19.06 -16.73 12.72
C ARG A 313 -19.58 -15.43 12.08
N GLY A 314 -20.12 -15.49 10.87
CA GLY A 314 -20.68 -14.33 10.18
C GLY A 314 -19.70 -13.51 9.34
N VAL A 315 -18.45 -13.97 9.17
CA VAL A 315 -17.48 -13.34 8.25
C VAL A 315 -17.71 -13.89 6.84
N GLY A 316 -17.99 -13.02 5.88
CA GLY A 316 -18.31 -13.33 4.48
C GLY A 316 -17.12 -13.82 3.63
N ALA A 317 -16.30 -14.74 4.14
CA ALA A 317 -15.08 -15.20 3.47
C ALA A 317 -15.36 -15.92 2.13
N GLU A 318 -14.56 -15.63 1.10
CA GLU A 318 -14.71 -16.25 -0.22
C GLU A 318 -14.43 -17.77 -0.16
N PRO A 319 -15.11 -18.59 -0.98
CA PRO A 319 -14.74 -20.00 -1.13
C PRO A 319 -13.45 -20.13 -1.94
N ILE A 320 -12.53 -20.99 -1.51
CA ILE A 320 -11.25 -21.23 -2.22
C ILE A 320 -11.27 -22.47 -3.12
N GLN A 321 -12.22 -23.39 -2.92
CA GLN A 321 -12.38 -24.60 -3.71
C GLN A 321 -13.84 -25.04 -3.77
N PRO A 322 -14.25 -25.82 -4.80
CA PRO A 322 -15.52 -26.52 -4.80
C PRO A 322 -15.67 -27.44 -3.56
N LEU A 323 -16.90 -27.56 -3.06
CA LEU A 323 -17.20 -28.44 -1.90
C LEU A 323 -16.76 -29.89 -2.13
N TRP A 324 -16.73 -30.36 -3.38
CA TRP A 324 -16.24 -31.69 -3.71
C TRP A 324 -14.78 -31.90 -3.31
N CYS A 325 -13.91 -30.90 -3.48
CA CYS A 325 -12.50 -30.97 -3.09
C CYS A 325 -12.35 -31.14 -1.57
N ILE A 326 -13.16 -30.41 -0.80
CA ILE A 326 -13.19 -30.49 0.66
C ILE A 326 -13.66 -31.89 1.12
N ARG A 327 -14.60 -32.49 0.40
CA ARG A 327 -15.13 -33.84 0.70
C ARG A 327 -14.23 -34.97 0.20
N ASN A 328 -13.29 -34.68 -0.70
CA ASN A 328 -12.39 -35.66 -1.30
C ASN A 328 -10.95 -35.12 -1.27
N PRO A 329 -10.31 -35.07 -0.08
CA PRO A 329 -8.98 -34.49 0.09
C PRO A 329 -7.96 -35.09 -0.89
N GLY A 330 -7.11 -34.24 -1.46
CA GLY A 330 -6.09 -34.64 -2.43
C GLY A 330 -6.57 -34.77 -3.88
N MET A 331 -7.88 -34.95 -4.12
CA MET A 331 -8.40 -35.17 -5.47
C MET A 331 -8.50 -33.91 -6.35
N CYS A 332 -8.22 -32.74 -5.77
CA CYS A 332 -8.11 -31.47 -6.48
C CYS A 332 -6.69 -30.91 -6.51
N ASN A 333 -5.71 -31.69 -6.06
CA ASN A 333 -4.32 -31.25 -6.03
C ASN A 333 -3.73 -31.35 -7.44
N THR A 334 -3.03 -30.30 -7.88
CA THR A 334 -2.20 -30.33 -9.08
C THR A 334 -0.75 -30.19 -8.70
N VAL A 335 0.11 -30.94 -9.38
CA VAL A 335 1.56 -30.78 -9.31
C VAL A 335 2.03 -30.52 -10.72
N HIS A 336 2.67 -29.39 -10.91
CA HIS A 336 3.25 -29.03 -12.19
C HIS A 336 4.77 -29.25 -12.10
N PRO A 337 5.39 -29.92 -13.08
CA PRO A 337 6.84 -29.96 -13.18
C PRO A 337 7.28 -28.56 -13.59
N PHE A 338 7.91 -27.83 -12.69
CA PHE A 338 8.61 -26.58 -13.01
C PHE A 338 10.09 -26.87 -13.09
#